data_AF-A0A7W5ZW33-F1
#
_entry.id   AF-A0A7W5ZW33-F1
#
_cell.length_a   1.000
_cell.length_b   1.000
_cell.length_c   1.000
_cell.angle_alpha   90.00
_cell.angle_beta   90.00
_cell.angle_gamma   90.00
#
_symmetry.space_group_name_H-M   'P 1'
#
loop_
_entity.id
_entity.type
_entity.pdbx_description
1 polymer ?
#
loop_
_entity_poly.entity_id
_entity_poly.type
_entity_poly.pdbx_seq_one_letter_code
_entity_poly.pdbx_strand_id
1 'polypeptide(L)'
;MLQKIARLFVIKTRFEAFAIIYALALGCVERGRGYLTEYPGYGGKMLFVAATGAVFIAGAKILDAVRMEQAAAAAAKVTVVGSGGN
;
A
#
# COMPACT_ATOMS: atom_id res chain seq x y z
N MET A 1 -0.71 15.24 -20.36
CA MET A 1 0.31 14.77 -19.39
C MET A 1 -0.28 14.38 -18.04
N LEU A 2 -1.28 15.11 -17.51
CA LEU A 2 -1.95 14.80 -16.23
C LEU A 2 -2.50 13.36 -16.12
N GLN A 3 -3.02 12.78 -17.21
CA GLN A 3 -3.50 11.39 -17.21
C GLN A 3 -2.39 10.35 -16.95
N LYS A 4 -1.12 10.65 -17.26
CA LYS A 4 0.01 9.75 -16.97
C LYS A 4 0.39 9.79 -15.49
N ILE A 5 0.29 10.96 -14.86
CA ILE A 5 0.50 11.15 -13.42
C ILE A 5 -0.63 10.48 -12.63
N ALA A 6 -1.88 10.60 -13.09
CA ALA A 6 -3.02 9.93 -12.48
C ALA A 6 -2.87 8.40 -12.45
N ARG A 7 -2.23 7.80 -13.48
CA ARG A 7 -1.96 6.35 -13.51
C ARG A 7 -0.94 5.89 -12.46
N LEU A 8 -0.06 6.77 -11.96
CA LEU A 8 0.83 6.44 -10.84
C LEU A 8 0.07 6.24 -9.51
N PHE A 9 -1.13 6.83 -9.38
CA PHE A 9 -1.97 6.69 -8.19
C PHE A 9 -2.96 5.52 -8.28
N VAL A 10 -2.87 4.70 -9.35
CA VAL A 10 -3.69 3.50 -9.50
C VAL A 10 -2.80 2.29 -9.29
N ILE A 11 -3.07 1.51 -8.25
CA ILE A 11 -2.30 0.31 -7.91
C ILE A 11 -3.00 -0.88 -8.57
N LYS A 12 -2.40 -1.45 -9.64
CA LYS A 12 -2.96 -2.63 -10.33
C LYS A 12 -2.15 -3.89 -10.07
N THR A 13 -0.86 -3.74 -9.81
CA THR A 13 0.07 -4.85 -9.69
C THR A 13 0.66 -4.96 -8.29
N ARG A 14 1.10 -6.17 -7.93
CA ARG A 14 1.81 -6.41 -6.67
C ARG A 14 3.11 -5.60 -6.59
N PHE A 15 3.78 -5.41 -7.74
CA PHE A 15 5.01 -4.62 -7.80
C PHE A 15 4.77 -3.14 -7.47
N GLU A 16 3.71 -2.53 -8.03
CA GLU A 16 3.31 -1.16 -7.69
C GLU A 16 2.94 -1.02 -6.22
N ALA A 17 2.22 -2.02 -5.66
CA ALA A 17 1.93 -2.06 -4.23
C ALA A 17 3.21 -2.07 -3.38
N PHE A 18 4.18 -2.92 -3.70
CA PHE A 18 5.47 -2.95 -2.99
C PHE A 18 6.25 -1.64 -3.14
N ALA A 19 6.23 -1.00 -4.31
CA ALA A 19 6.87 0.29 -4.52
C ALA A 19 6.25 1.39 -3.65
N ILE A 20 4.92 1.41 -3.51
CA ILE A 20 4.21 2.36 -2.62
C ILE A 20 4.53 2.07 -1.15
N ILE A 21 4.48 0.80 -0.72
CA ILE A 21 4.81 0.40 0.65
C ILE A 21 6.25 0.80 0.99
N TYR A 22 7.18 0.61 0.06
CA TYR A 22 8.57 1.03 0.21
C TYR A 22 8.72 2.56 0.34
N ALA A 23 8.01 3.33 -0.48
CA ALA A 23 8.00 4.79 -0.39
C ALA A 23 7.44 5.28 0.96
N LEU A 24 6.35 4.66 1.44
CA LEU A 24 5.77 4.94 2.76
C LEU A 24 6.74 4.60 3.90
N ALA A 25 7.44 3.46 3.80
CA ALA A 25 8.43 3.03 4.78
C ALA A 25 9.60 4.02 4.85
N LEU A 26 10.16 4.44 3.72
CA LEU A 26 11.23 5.44 3.65
C LEU A 26 10.83 6.75 4.34
N GLY A 27 9.65 7.28 4.03
CA GLY A 27 9.14 8.51 4.64
C GLY A 27 8.89 8.38 6.14
N CYS A 28 8.34 7.25 6.59
CA CYS A 28 8.12 6.99 8.02
C CYS A 28 9.42 6.83 8.79
N VAL A 29 10.45 6.20 8.21
CA VAL A 29 11.75 6.06 8.88
C VAL A 29 12.45 7.41 9.00
N GLU A 30 12.43 8.24 7.95
CA GLU A 30 13.07 9.56 8.02
C GLU A 30 12.38 10.45 9.07
N ARG A 31 11.04 10.51 9.06
CA ARG A 31 10.28 11.26 10.06
C ARG A 31 10.40 10.65 11.46
N GLY A 32 10.41 9.32 11.54
CA GLY A 32 10.57 8.56 12.76
C GLY A 32 11.93 8.80 13.43
N ARG A 33 12.98 8.97 12.63
CA ARG A 33 14.32 9.32 13.12
C ARG A 33 14.31 10.68 13.82
N GLY A 34 13.50 11.62 13.34
CA GLY A 34 13.24 12.90 14.03
C GLY A 34 12.64 12.73 15.43
N TYR A 35 11.75 11.74 15.63
CA TYR A 35 11.18 11.48 16.97
C TYR A 35 12.23 11.02 17.99
N LEU A 36 13.29 10.34 17.53
CA LEU A 36 14.38 9.90 18.41
C LEU A 36 15.28 11.07 18.83
N THR A 37 15.39 12.11 18.00
CA THR A 37 16.21 13.29 18.29
C THR A 37 15.45 14.37 19.06
N GLU A 38 14.18 14.60 18.73
CA GLU A 38 13.34 15.64 19.37
C GLU A 38 12.79 15.21 20.73
N TYR A 39 12.53 13.92 20.92
CA TYR A 39 11.95 13.38 22.16
C TYR A 39 12.85 12.27 22.74
N PRO A 40 14.03 12.64 23.28
CA PRO A 40 14.98 11.68 23.83
C PRO A 40 14.35 10.95 25.04
N GLY A 41 14.28 9.63 24.95
CA GLY A 41 13.69 8.77 25.99
C GLY A 41 12.82 7.66 25.42
N TYR A 42 11.96 7.08 26.26
CA TYR A 42 11.01 6.05 25.82
C TYR A 42 9.92 6.61 24.88
N GLY A 43 9.55 7.88 25.03
CA GLY A 43 8.52 8.53 24.20
C GLY A 43 8.86 8.52 22.71
N GLY A 44 10.07 8.97 22.33
CA GLY A 44 10.51 8.96 20.93
C GLY A 44 10.57 7.56 20.32
N LYS A 45 10.97 6.55 21.11
CA LYS A 45 11.01 5.14 20.67
C LYS A 45 9.61 4.58 20.43
N MET A 46 8.65 4.88 21.31
CA MET A 46 7.26 4.47 21.13
C MET A 46 6.63 5.13 19.90
N LEU A 47 6.91 6.42 19.65
CA LEU A 47 6.46 7.11 18.45
C LEU A 47 7.10 6.54 17.17
N PHE A 48 8.38 6.17 17.23
CA PHE A 48 9.06 5.49 16.12
C PHE A 48 8.43 4.12 15.80
N VAL A 49 8.14 3.33 16.83
CA VAL A 49 7.47 2.03 16.68
C VAL A 49 6.04 2.21 16.19
N ALA A 50 5.31 3.23 16.67
CA ALA A 50 3.97 3.53 16.18
C ALA A 50 3.98 3.93 14.69
N ALA A 51 4.93 4.76 14.27
CA ALA A 51 5.08 5.18 12.88
C ALA A 51 5.40 4.00 11.94
N THR A 52 6.36 3.15 12.33
CA THR A 52 6.69 1.94 11.55
C THR A 52 5.57 0.90 11.61
N GLY A 53 4.88 0.75 12.75
CA GLY A 53 3.69 -0.07 12.93
C GLY A 53 2.55 0.31 11.98
N ALA A 54 2.30 1.61 11.78
CA ALA A 54 1.31 2.10 10.84
C ALA A 54 1.59 1.66 9.39
N VAL A 55 2.87 1.60 8.99
CA VAL A 55 3.26 1.13 7.65
C VAL A 55 2.94 -0.35 7.46
N PHE A 56 3.11 -1.19 8.48
CA PHE A 56 2.74 -2.61 8.39
C PHE A 56 1.23 -2.80 8.19
N ILE A 57 0.41 -2.06 8.94
CA ILE A 57 -1.06 -2.10 8.79
C ILE A 57 -1.47 -1.60 7.40
N ALA A 58 -0.88 -0.49 6.95
CA ALA A 58 -1.12 0.05 5.62
C ALA A 58 -0.71 -0.95 4.53
N GLY A 59 0.46 -1.57 4.67
CA GLY A 59 1.00 -2.56 3.73
C GLY A 59 0.10 -3.78 3.59
N ALA A 60 -0.41 -4.32 4.70
CA ALA A 60 -1.37 -5.43 4.67
C ALA A 60 -2.63 -5.06 3.88
N LYS A 61 -3.23 -3.88 4.17
CA LYS A 61 -4.44 -3.42 3.48
C LYS A 61 -4.22 -3.16 1.98
N ILE A 62 -3.06 -2.62 1.61
CA ILE A 62 -2.71 -2.39 0.20
C ILE A 62 -2.60 -3.73 -0.54
N LEU A 63 -1.92 -4.72 0.05
CA LEU A 63 -1.78 -6.04 -0.56
C LEU A 63 -3.13 -6.77 -0.68
N ASP A 64 -3.98 -6.67 0.34
CA ASP A 64 -5.33 -7.22 0.30
C ASP A 64 -6.18 -6.58 -0.79
N ALA A 65 -6.13 -5.25 -0.94
CA ALA A 65 -6.84 -4.54 -2.00
C ALA A 65 -6.43 -5.04 -3.39
N VAL A 66 -5.13 -5.22 -3.66
CA VAL A 66 -4.66 -5.77 -4.95
C VAL A 66 -5.18 -7.18 -5.17
N ARG A 67 -5.21 -8.03 -4.13
CA ARG A 67 -5.76 -9.39 -4.22
C ARG A 67 -7.25 -9.37 -4.55
N MET A 68 -8.01 -8.48 -3.92
CA MET A 68 -9.44 -8.30 -4.17
C MET A 68 -9.71 -7.83 -5.60
N GLU A 69 -8.96 -6.86 -6.12
CA GLU A 69 -9.09 -6.41 -7.50
C GLU A 69 -8.80 -7.54 -8.51
N GLN A 70 -7.77 -8.34 -8.26
CA GLN A 70 -7.44 -9.51 -9.09
C GLN A 70 -8.57 -10.56 -9.08
N ALA A 71 -9.14 -10.83 -7.91
CA ALA A 71 -10.25 -11.76 -7.76
C ALA A 71 -11.52 -11.26 -8.46
N ALA A 72 -11.84 -9.97 -8.32
CA ALA A 72 -12.97 -9.34 -9.01
C ALA A 72 -12.80 -9.39 -10.54
N ALA A 73 -11.60 -9.12 -11.04
CA ALA A 73 -11.29 -9.23 -12.47
C ALA A 73 -11.41 -10.68 -12.99
N ALA A 74 -11.01 -11.67 -12.19
CA ALA A 74 -11.18 -13.08 -12.53
C ALA A 74 -12.66 -13.49 -12.57
N ALA A 75 -13.45 -13.08 -11.57
CA ALA A 75 -14.90 -13.36 -11.52
C ALA A 75 -15.64 -12.73 -12.71
N ALA A 76 -15.30 -11.49 -13.10
CA ALA A 76 -15.87 -10.83 -14.27
C ALA A 76 -15.56 -11.56 -15.58
N LYS A 77 -14.39 -12.19 -15.71
CA LYS A 77 -14.07 -13.03 -16.89
C LYS A 77 -14.93 -14.29 -16.94
N VAL A 78 -15.23 -14.90 -15.80
CA VAL A 78 -16.06 -16.12 -15.72
C VAL A 78 -17.50 -15.84 -16.16
N THR A 79 -18.11 -14.74 -15.70
CA THR A 79 -19.49 -14.39 -16.07
C THR A 79 -19.68 -14.10 -17.55
N VAL A 80 -18.68 -13.52 -18.22
CA VAL A 80 -18.77 -13.25 -19.68
C VAL A 80 -18.66 -14.54 -20.50
N VAL A 81 -17.86 -15.52 -20.07
CA VAL A 81 -17.72 -16.81 -20.77
C VAL A 81 -18.95 -17.70 -20.61
N GLY A 82 -19.66 -17.62 -19.46
CA GLY A 82 -20.86 -18.41 -19.19
C GLY A 82 -22.13 -18.00 -19.94
N SER A 83 -22.19 -16.80 -20.53
CA SER A 83 -23.39 -16.27 -21.20
C SER A 83 -23.45 -16.56 -22.72
N GLY A 84 -22.41 -17.17 -23.30
CA GLY A 84 -22.30 -17.40 -24.74
C GLY A 84 -22.68 -18.80 -25.23
N GLY A 85 -23.39 -19.60 -24.43
CA GLY A 85 -23.76 -20.97 -24.76
C GLY A 85 -25.23 -21.27 -24.57
N ASN A 86 -26.06 -20.86 -25.54
CA ASN A 86 -27.15 -21.65 -26.14
C ASN A 86 -27.62 -20.96 -27.42
#